data_AF-A0AAE1GUE1-F1
#
_entry.id   AF-A0AAE1GUE1-F1
#
_cell.length_a   1.000
_cell.length_b   1.000
_cell.length_c   1.000
_cell.angle_alpha   90.00
_cell.angle_beta   90.00
_cell.angle_gamma   90.00
#
_symmetry.space_group_name_H-M   'P 1'
#
loop_
_entity.id
_entity.type
_entity.pdbx_description
1 polymer ?
#
loop_
_entity_poly.entity_id
_entity_poly.type
_entity_poly.pdbx_seq_one_letter_code
_entity_poly.pdbx_strand_id
1 'polypeptide(L)' 'MISEGSKGSSLQCGTCPHCGQNYSNLSALKYHVRLVHSDLTNRLCCHLCPRSFLQREQYRQHMWDKHGTRN' A
#
# COMPACT_ATOMS: atom_id res chain seq x y z
N MET A 1 -34.70 -13.50 -20.92
CA MET A 1 -34.59 -12.45 -19.88
C MET A 1 -33.86 -13.09 -18.72
N ILE A 2 -32.52 -13.13 -18.79
CA ILE A 2 -31.68 -13.70 -17.75
C ILE A 2 -30.51 -12.74 -17.58
N SER A 3 -30.30 -12.40 -16.33
CA SER A 3 -29.60 -11.27 -15.79
C SER A 3 -28.08 -11.34 -15.96
N GLU A 4 -27.49 -10.15 -16.08
CA GLU A 4 -26.29 -9.73 -15.35
C GLU A 4 -25.02 -10.58 -15.52
N GLY A 5 -24.12 -10.09 -16.36
CA GLY A 5 -22.78 -10.64 -16.52
C GLY A 5 -21.75 -9.63 -17.02
N SER A 6 -21.92 -8.34 -16.71
CA SER A 6 -20.89 -7.32 -16.94
C SER A 6 -19.70 -7.57 -16.03
N LYS A 7 -18.79 -8.45 -16.43
CA LYS A 7 -17.44 -8.52 -15.86
C LYS A 7 -16.47 -7.86 -16.82
N GLY A 8 -16.67 -6.55 -17.00
CA GLY A 8 -15.62 -5.67 -17.49
C GLY A 8 -14.45 -5.76 -16.51
N SER A 9 -13.36 -6.37 -16.97
CA SER A 9 -12.08 -6.31 -16.28
C SER A 9 -11.58 -4.87 -16.38
N SER A 10 -12.04 -4.03 -15.45
CA SER A 10 -11.68 -2.62 -15.37
C SER A 10 -10.23 -2.49 -14.95
N LEU A 11 -9.31 -2.54 -15.91
CA LEU A 11 -8.08 -1.77 -15.83
C LEU A 11 -8.44 -0.28 -15.96
N GLN A 12 -9.17 0.25 -14.98
CA GLN A 12 -9.45 1.68 -14.90
C GLN A 12 -8.21 2.39 -14.37
N CYS A 13 -7.46 2.95 -15.30
CA CYS A 13 -6.69 4.17 -15.09
C CYS A 13 -7.66 5.22 -14.54
N GLY A 14 -7.60 5.52 -13.25
CA GLY A 14 -8.53 6.48 -12.68
C GLY A 14 -8.61 6.39 -11.19
N THR A 15 -9.21 5.35 -10.60
CA THR A 15 -9.68 5.47 -9.21
C THR A 15 -9.49 4.20 -8.41
N CYS A 16 -9.00 4.33 -7.18
CA CYS A 16 -8.80 3.21 -6.28
C CYS A 16 -10.14 2.66 -5.79
N PRO A 17 -10.43 1.36 -5.98
CA PRO A 17 -11.70 0.78 -5.55
C PRO A 17 -11.82 0.63 -4.02
N HIS A 18 -10.71 0.75 -3.29
CA HIS A 18 -10.69 0.59 -1.84
C HIS A 18 -10.82 1.91 -1.06
N CYS A 19 -10.32 3.02 -1.60
CA CYS A 19 -10.40 4.34 -0.94
C CYS A 19 -10.94 5.47 -1.82
N GLY A 20 -11.20 5.21 -3.10
CA GLY A 20 -11.69 6.22 -4.04
C GLY A 20 -10.64 7.23 -4.51
N GLN A 21 -9.34 7.06 -4.21
CA GLN A 21 -8.31 8.00 -4.68
C GLN A 21 -8.11 7.97 -6.19
N ASN A 22 -8.00 9.15 -6.80
CA ASN A 22 -7.80 9.28 -8.24
C ASN A 22 -6.30 9.32 -8.61
N TYR A 23 -5.90 8.58 -9.64
CA TYR A 23 -4.53 8.46 -10.13
C TYR A 23 -4.51 8.61 -11.65
N SER A 24 -3.58 9.43 -12.14
CA SER A 24 -3.38 9.69 -13.57
C SER A 24 -2.80 8.49 -14.34
N ASN A 25 -2.29 7.47 -13.63
CA ASN A 25 -1.69 6.29 -14.25
C ASN A 25 -2.07 5.01 -13.50
N LEU A 26 -2.30 3.94 -14.26
CA LEU A 26 -2.59 2.61 -13.71
C LEU A 26 -1.45 2.07 -12.84
N SER A 27 -0.19 2.36 -13.17
CA SER A 27 0.98 1.94 -12.38
C SER A 27 1.00 2.58 -10.99
N ALA A 28 0.66 3.87 -10.90
CA ALA A 28 0.55 4.59 -9.64
C ALA A 28 -0.60 4.03 -8.79
N LEU A 29 -1.76 3.78 -9.42
CA LEU A 29 -2.89 3.15 -8.76
C LEU A 29 -2.53 1.73 -8.23
N LYS A 30 -1.91 0.88 -9.06
CA LYS A 30 -1.48 -0.47 -8.65
C LYS A 30 -0.48 -0.43 -7.50
N TYR A 31 0.46 0.52 -7.53
CA TYR A 31 1.43 0.72 -6.45
C TYR A 31 0.73 1.17 -5.16
N HIS A 32 -0.18 2.13 -5.25
CA HIS A 32 -0.99 2.58 -4.13
C HIS A 32 -1.82 1.45 -3.53
N VAL A 33 -2.56 0.69 -4.36
CA VAL A 33 -3.34 -0.46 -3.90
C VAL A 33 -2.42 -1.48 -3.23
N ARG A 34 -1.24 -1.77 -3.82
CA ARG A 34 -0.26 -2.68 -3.21
C ARG A 34 0.28 -2.19 -1.87
N LEU A 35 0.47 -0.89 -1.67
CA LEU A 35 1.04 -0.37 -0.43
C LEU A 35 0.02 -0.09 0.67
N VAL A 36 -1.15 0.40 0.29
CA VAL A 36 -2.16 0.92 1.21
C VAL A 36 -3.28 -0.09 1.45
N HIS A 37 -3.61 -0.89 0.45
CA HIS A 37 -4.75 -1.80 0.46
C HIS A 37 -4.38 -3.27 0.31
N SER A 38 -3.13 -3.61 0.00
CA SER A 38 -2.63 -4.97 0.13
C SER A 38 -2.42 -5.23 1.60
N ASP A 39 -3.40 -5.90 2.17
CA ASP A 39 -3.40 -6.35 3.54
C ASP A 39 -2.16 -7.27 3.76
N LEU A 40 -1.25 -6.81 4.63
CA LEU A 40 -0.88 -7.56 5.84
C LEU A 40 0.32 -8.55 5.94
N THR A 41 1.52 -8.32 5.37
CA THR A 41 2.71 -9.07 5.91
C THR A 41 4.06 -8.35 5.87
N ASN A 42 4.09 -7.03 5.70
CA ASN A 42 5.36 -6.29 5.81
C ASN A 42 5.23 -5.03 6.65
N ARG A 43 4.38 -5.07 7.70
CA ARG A 43 4.51 -4.09 8.76
C ARG A 43 5.87 -4.33 9.41
N LEU A 44 6.79 -3.40 9.21
CA LEU A 44 8.11 -3.47 9.79
C LEU A 44 8.00 -2.96 11.22
N CYS A 45 7.92 -3.90 12.15
CA CYS A 45 7.92 -3.63 13.57
C CYS A 45 9.35 -3.38 14.03
N CYS A 46 9.54 -2.29 14.77
CA CYS A 46 10.79 -2.08 15.48
C CYS A 46 10.91 -3.12 16.59
N HIS A 47 12.07 -3.77 16.69
CA HIS A 47 12.37 -4.70 17.79
C HIS A 47 12.88 -3.98 19.05
N LEU A 48 13.19 -2.68 18.95
CA LEU A 48 13.69 -1.84 20.04
C LEU A 48 12.57 -0.97 20.66
N CYS A 49 11.42 -0.81 19.99
CA CYS A 49 10.30 -0.03 20.48
C CYS A 49 8.96 -0.49 19.88
N PRO A 50 7.81 -0.14 20.47
CA PRO A 50 6.49 -0.61 20.02
C PRO A 50 5.96 0.09 18.75
N ARG A 51 6.84 0.64 17.89
CA ARG A 51 6.44 1.29 16.63
C ARG A 51 6.43 0.29 15.48
N SER A 52 5.37 0.35 14.68
CA SER A 52 5.23 -0.42 13.43
C SER A 52 5.07 0.52 12.24
N PHE A 53 5.77 0.22 11.15
CA PHE A 53 5.77 1.03 9.94
C PHE A 53 5.21 0.25 8.76
N LEU A 54 4.44 0.93 7.91
CA LEU A 54 3.86 0.36 6.69
C LEU A 54 4.84 0.38 5.50
N GLN A 55 5.91 1.19 5.59
CA GLN A 55 6.87 1.41 4.53
C GLN A 55 8.29 1.16 5.01
N ARG A 56 9.12 0.54 4.16
CA ARG A 56 10.54 0.24 4.46
C ARG A 56 11.38 1.50 4.66
N GLU A 57 11.11 2.55 3.92
CA GLU A 57 11.81 3.82 4.08
C GLU A 57 11.57 4.44 5.46
N GLN A 58 10.31 4.46 5.90
CA GLN A 58 9.91 4.96 7.21
C GLN A 58 10.53 4.14 8.35
N TYR A 59 10.55 2.81 8.22
CA TYR A 59 11.26 1.94 9.16
C TYR A 59 12.76 2.24 9.21
N ARG A 60 13.43 2.35 8.07
CA ARG A 60 14.87 2.62 7.99
C ARG A 60 15.22 3.99 8.58
N GLN A 61 14.42 5.01 8.28
CA GLN A 61 14.60 6.34 8.85
C GLN A 61 14.39 6.33 10.36
N HIS A 62 13.37 5.62 10.86
CA HIS A 62 13.16 5.45 12.28
C HIS A 62 14.32 4.70 12.96
N MET A 63 14.84 3.63 12.36
CA MET A 63 16.02 2.93 12.86
C MET A 63 17.24 3.83 12.92
N TRP A 64 17.42 4.73 11.95
CA TRP A 64 18.52 5.69 11.91
C TRP A 64 18.36 6.80 12.95
N ASP A 65 17.20 7.46 12.99
CA ASP A 65 16.96 8.64 13.85
C ASP A 65 16.75 8.26 15.32
N LYS A 66 16.01 7.17 15.59
CA LYS A 66 15.67 6.75 16.96
C LYS A 66 16.62 5.72 17.54
N HIS A 67 17.26 4.92 16.70
CA HIS A 67 18.10 3.81 17.17
C HIS A 67 19.53 3.85 16.61
N GLY A 68 19.87 4.74 15.66
CA GLY A 68 21.18 4.78 15.01
C GLY A 68 21.66 3.47 14.39
N THR A 69 20.78 2.49 14.18
CA THR A 69 21.17 1.10 13.87
C THR A 69 20.89 0.79 12.40
N ARG A 70 21.88 0.29 11.66
CA ARG A 70 21.71 -0.18 10.28
C ARG A 70 21.31 -1.66 10.29
N ASN A 71 20.02 -1.94 10.09
CA ASN A 71 19.54 -3.28 9.74
C ASN A 71 19.80 -3.56 8.24
#